data_AF-A0A6I9XHM6-F1
#
_entry.id   AF-A0A6I9XHM6-F1
#
_cell.length_a   1.000
_cell.length_b   1.000
_cell.length_c   1.000
_cell.angle_alpha   90.00
_cell.angle_beta   90.00
_cell.angle_gamma   90.00
#
_symmetry.space_group_name_H-M   'P 1'
#
loop_
_entity.id
_entity.type
_entity.pdbx_description
1 polymer ?
#
loop_
_entity_poly.entity_id
_entity_poly.type
_entity_poly.pdbx_seq_one_letter_code
_entity_poly.pdbx_strand_id
1 'polypeptide(L)'
;MEHDKTDEVVPDRVAQTFAGQKIMLTGGTGFLGKVLIEKFLRCLPDISHIYMLIRSKKGKDCKHRLDEMFNSPLFDKVKTQRGLPELEKVITAVNGDVLLPGLGLSPEDRKMLIENVNIMIHAAATVRY
;
A
#
# COMPACT_ATOMS: atom_id res chain seq x y z
N MET A 1 18.27 -47.13 7.48
CA MET A 1 17.76 -45.98 8.25
C MET A 1 17.97 -44.75 7.39
N GLU A 2 17.00 -44.44 6.54
CA GLU A 2 16.99 -43.17 5.82
C GLU A 2 16.63 -42.09 6.84
N HIS A 3 17.49 -41.08 6.95
CA HIS A 3 17.18 -39.90 7.73
C HIS A 3 16.06 -39.13 7.03
N ASP A 4 14.88 -39.23 7.62
CA ASP A 4 13.75 -38.32 7.42
C ASP A 4 14.22 -36.90 7.79
N LYS A 5 14.65 -36.12 6.79
CA LYS A 5 14.78 -34.67 6.93
C LYS A 5 13.37 -34.12 6.79
N THR A 6 12.67 -34.00 7.91
CA THR A 6 11.52 -33.11 8.01
C THR A 6 11.98 -31.73 7.53
N ASP A 7 11.48 -31.29 6.38
CA ASP A 7 11.64 -29.91 5.92
C ASP A 7 11.13 -28.99 7.03
N GLU A 8 12.04 -28.37 7.79
CA GLU A 8 11.67 -27.36 8.79
C GLU A 8 10.91 -26.26 8.07
N VAL A 9 9.61 -26.15 8.35
CA VAL A 9 8.77 -25.07 7.85
C VAL A 9 9.27 -23.77 8.48
N VAL A 10 10.13 -23.04 7.76
CA VAL A 10 10.61 -21.74 8.19
C VAL A 10 9.42 -20.77 8.21
N PRO A 11 9.17 -20.08 9.33
CA PRO A 11 8.02 -19.18 9.44
C PRO A 11 8.12 -18.02 8.43
N ASP A 12 6.98 -17.59 7.89
CA ASP A 12 6.91 -16.39 7.04
C ASP A 12 7.12 -15.13 7.89
N ARG A 13 8.40 -14.78 8.06
CA ARG A 13 8.84 -13.60 8.82
C ARG A 13 8.33 -12.30 8.21
N VAL A 14 8.03 -12.27 6.90
CA VAL A 14 7.52 -11.06 6.23
C VAL A 14 6.06 -10.85 6.64
N ALA A 15 5.22 -11.88 6.50
CA ALA A 15 3.82 -11.83 6.95
C ALA A 15 3.73 -11.45 8.44
N GLN A 16 4.54 -12.08 9.29
CA GLN A 16 4.60 -11.78 10.72
C GLN A 16 5.00 -10.33 11.02
N THR A 17 5.94 -9.76 10.26
CA THR A 17 6.39 -8.38 10.46
C THR A 17 5.29 -7.37 10.10
N PHE A 18 4.50 -7.66 9.06
CA PHE A 18 3.47 -6.75 8.56
C PHE A 18 2.08 -6.97 9.18
N ALA A 19 1.88 -8.06 9.92
CA ALA A 19 0.65 -8.30 10.66
C ALA A 19 0.36 -7.16 11.66
N GLY A 20 -0.87 -6.65 11.64
CA GLY A 20 -1.34 -5.54 12.46
C GLY A 20 -0.74 -4.18 12.12
N GLN A 21 0.14 -4.08 11.12
CA GLN A 21 0.85 -2.84 10.82
C GLN A 21 -0.03 -1.86 10.04
N LYS A 22 0.25 -0.57 10.23
CA LYS A 22 -0.39 0.56 9.56
C LYS A 22 0.65 1.34 8.77
N ILE A 23 0.61 1.19 7.46
CA ILE A 23 1.70 1.55 6.56
C ILE A 23 1.38 2.87 5.86
N MET A 24 2.32 3.81 5.81
CA MET A 24 2.28 4.93 4.88
C MET A 24 3.14 4.62 3.66
N LEU A 25 2.57 4.77 2.46
CA LEU A 25 3.27 4.55 1.20
C LEU A 25 3.23 5.81 0.33
N THR A 26 4.40 6.27 -0.09
CA THR A 26 4.52 7.27 -1.17
C THR A 26 4.85 6.58 -2.50
N GLY A 27 4.39 7.15 -3.61
CA GLY A 27 4.67 6.56 -4.94
C GLY A 27 3.81 5.33 -5.27
N GLY A 28 2.74 5.07 -4.52
CA GLY A 28 1.87 3.90 -4.70
C GLY A 28 1.17 3.83 -6.08
N THR A 29 0.98 4.97 -6.75
CA THR A 29 0.44 5.00 -8.13
C THR A 29 1.48 4.72 -9.22
N GLY A 30 2.78 4.68 -8.86
CA GLY A 30 3.86 4.32 -9.78
C GLY A 30 3.94 2.82 -10.02
N PHE A 31 4.78 2.39 -10.98
CA PHE A 31 4.88 0.98 -11.39
C PHE A 31 5.20 0.04 -10.23
N LEU A 32 6.27 0.29 -9.48
CA LEU A 32 6.65 -0.53 -8.33
C LEU A 32 5.63 -0.41 -7.19
N GLY A 33 5.13 0.79 -6.93
CA GLY A 33 4.17 1.06 -5.86
C GLY A 33 2.89 0.22 -5.98
N LYS A 34 2.28 0.18 -7.18
CA LYS A 34 1.05 -0.60 -7.38
C LYS A 34 1.28 -2.11 -7.26
N VAL A 35 2.45 -2.60 -7.69
CA VAL A 35 2.83 -4.02 -7.55
C VAL A 35 3.04 -4.37 -6.08
N LEU A 36 3.66 -3.49 -5.30
CA LEU A 36 3.84 -3.67 -3.87
C LEU A 36 2.49 -3.72 -3.14
N ILE A 37 1.57 -2.79 -3.46
CA ILE A 37 0.23 -2.77 -2.89
C ILE A 37 -0.55 -4.05 -3.23
N GLU A 38 -0.53 -4.48 -4.49
CA GLU A 38 -1.17 -5.73 -4.91
C GLU A 38 -0.62 -6.92 -4.11
N LYS A 39 0.71 -7.02 -4.00
CA LYS A 39 1.39 -8.08 -3.24
C LYS A 39 0.98 -8.04 -1.77
N PHE A 40 0.90 -6.85 -1.16
CA PHE A 40 0.49 -6.69 0.24
C PHE A 40 -0.96 -7.15 0.43
N LEU A 41 -1.88 -6.65 -0.39
CA LEU A 41 -3.30 -7.01 -0.30
C LEU A 41 -3.55 -8.51 -0.54
N ARG A 42 -2.72 -9.15 -1.37
CA ARG A 42 -2.87 -10.58 -1.71
C ARG A 42 -2.16 -11.53 -0.76
N CYS A 43 -0.94 -11.19 -0.31
CA CYS A 43 -0.09 -12.10 0.45
C CYS A 43 -0.02 -11.77 1.94
N LEU A 44 -0.41 -10.56 2.35
CA LEU A 44 -0.29 -10.06 3.73
C LEU A 44 -1.69 -9.64 4.24
N PRO A 45 -2.64 -10.59 4.40
CA PRO A 45 -4.03 -10.27 4.70
C PRO A 45 -4.24 -9.57 6.04
N ASP A 46 -3.27 -9.72 6.96
CA ASP A 46 -3.31 -9.18 8.33
C ASP A 46 -2.73 -7.78 8.46
N ILE A 47 -2.34 -7.11 7.37
CA ILE A 47 -2.03 -5.67 7.42
C ILE A 47 -3.28 -4.93 7.88
N SER A 48 -3.14 -4.08 8.89
CA SER A 48 -4.27 -3.33 9.44
C SER A 48 -4.74 -2.24 8.50
N HIS A 49 -3.82 -1.44 7.92
CA HIS A 49 -4.19 -0.33 7.05
C HIS A 49 -3.03 0.14 6.16
N ILE A 50 -3.36 0.68 4.99
CA ILE A 50 -2.41 1.33 4.07
C ILE A 50 -2.89 2.76 3.77
N TYR A 51 -2.11 3.74 4.20
CA TYR A 51 -2.27 5.15 3.84
C TYR A 51 -1.39 5.47 2.64
N MET A 52 -2.02 5.78 1.49
CA MET A 52 -1.29 6.06 0.27
C MET A 52 -1.25 7.55 -0.01
N LEU A 53 -0.05 8.14 -0.01
CA LEU A 53 0.16 9.52 -0.43
C LEU A 53 0.04 9.63 -1.95
N ILE A 54 -1.01 10.30 -2.42
CA ILE A 54 -1.30 10.50 -3.84
C ILE A 54 -1.27 11.98 -4.16
N ARG A 55 -0.39 12.34 -5.10
CA ARG A 55 -0.36 13.68 -5.68
C ARG A 55 -1.54 13.86 -6.63
N SER A 56 -2.34 14.89 -6.43
CA SER A 56 -3.31 15.34 -7.43
C SER A 56 -2.58 15.77 -8.70
N LYS A 57 -3.00 15.24 -9.86
CA LYS A 57 -2.35 15.53 -11.14
C LYS A 57 -3.36 15.45 -12.27
N LYS A 58 -3.23 16.32 -13.27
CA LYS A 58 -4.06 16.33 -14.49
C LYS A 58 -5.58 16.45 -14.19
N GLY A 59 -5.96 17.25 -13.19
CA GLY A 59 -7.37 17.46 -12.83
C GLY A 59 -8.05 16.28 -12.15
N LYS A 60 -7.31 15.23 -11.77
CA LYS A 60 -7.83 14.08 -11.04
C LYS A 60 -7.48 14.19 -9.56
N ASP A 61 -8.47 14.01 -8.71
CA ASP A 61 -8.30 13.92 -7.26
C ASP A 61 -7.66 12.58 -6.85
N CYS A 62 -7.28 12.47 -5.57
CA CYS A 62 -6.63 11.28 -5.04
C CYS A 62 -7.51 10.02 -5.14
N LYS A 63 -8.82 10.13 -4.92
CA LYS A 63 -9.76 9.01 -4.92
C LYS A 63 -9.90 8.44 -6.33
N HIS A 64 -10.13 9.29 -7.32
CA HIS A 64 -10.23 8.85 -8.71
C HIS A 64 -8.95 8.15 -9.18
N ARG A 65 -7.77 8.65 -8.77
CA ARG A 65 -6.49 7.98 -9.09
C ARG A 65 -6.33 6.62 -8.41
N LEU A 66 -6.90 6.43 -7.22
CA LEU A 66 -6.95 5.14 -6.53
C LEU A 66 -7.91 4.19 -7.25
N ASP A 67 -9.09 4.67 -7.64
CA ASP A 67 -10.09 3.87 -8.37
C ASP A 67 -9.53 3.39 -9.72
N GLU A 68 -8.84 4.27 -10.46
CA GLU A 68 -8.15 3.89 -11.70
C GLU A 68 -7.08 2.80 -11.48
N MET A 69 -6.38 2.85 -10.34
CA MET A 69 -5.40 1.83 -9.99
C MET A 69 -6.08 0.47 -9.77
N PHE A 70 -7.17 0.41 -9.00
CA PHE A 70 -7.93 -0.81 -8.76
C PHE A 70 -8.65 -1.34 -10.01
N ASN A 71 -8.98 -0.47 -10.96
CA ASN A 71 -9.53 -0.87 -12.26
C ASN A 71 -8.48 -1.44 -13.23
N SER A 72 -7.18 -1.38 -12.91
CA SER A 72 -6.15 -1.98 -13.75
C SER A 72 -6.10 -3.51 -13.61
N PRO A 73 -5.71 -4.25 -14.68
CA PRO A 73 -5.66 -5.71 -14.66
C PRO A 73 -4.76 -6.31 -13.58
N LEU A 74 -3.80 -5.53 -13.06
CA LEU A 74 -2.92 -5.92 -11.97
C LEU A 74 -3.71 -6.38 -10.73
N PHE A 75 -4.85 -5.74 -10.44
CA PHE A 75 -5.63 -6.01 -9.24
C PHE A 75 -6.72 -7.06 -9.44
N ASP A 76 -6.91 -7.61 -10.64
CA ASP A 76 -8.01 -8.54 -10.92
C ASP A 76 -7.94 -9.78 -10.04
N LYS A 77 -6.74 -10.35 -9.87
CA LYS A 77 -6.54 -11.52 -9.00
C LYS A 77 -6.96 -11.25 -7.56
N VAL A 78 -6.47 -10.16 -6.96
CA VAL A 78 -6.77 -9.85 -5.55
C VAL A 78 -8.23 -9.41 -5.36
N LYS A 79 -8.83 -8.74 -6.35
CA LYS A 79 -10.27 -8.43 -6.36
C LYS A 79 -11.11 -9.71 -6.42
N THR A 80 -10.75 -10.70 -7.22
CA THR A 80 -11.44 -12.00 -7.23
C THR A 80 -11.30 -12.74 -5.89
N GLN A 81 -10.16 -12.60 -5.22
CA GLN A 81 -9.89 -13.30 -3.95
C GLN A 81 -10.56 -12.65 -2.73
N ARG A 82 -10.62 -11.32 -2.66
CA ARG A 82 -11.09 -10.59 -1.45
C ARG A 82 -12.31 -9.71 -1.66
N GLY A 83 -12.62 -9.35 -2.92
CA GLY A 83 -13.66 -8.38 -3.26
C GLY A 83 -13.16 -6.94 -3.15
N LEU A 84 -13.58 -6.08 -4.09
CA LEU A 84 -13.21 -4.67 -4.13
C LEU A 84 -13.57 -3.90 -2.82
N PRO A 85 -14.74 -4.10 -2.19
CA PRO A 85 -15.09 -3.39 -0.96
C PRO A 85 -14.12 -3.63 0.20
N GLU A 86 -13.54 -4.84 0.30
CA GLU A 86 -12.53 -5.14 1.31
C GLU A 86 -11.21 -4.43 1.04
N LEU A 87 -10.81 -4.30 -0.24
CA LEU A 87 -9.60 -3.57 -0.59
C LEU A 87 -9.73 -2.07 -0.32
N GLU A 88 -10.90 -1.50 -0.60
CA GLU A 88 -11.21 -0.10 -0.33
C GLU A 88 -11.23 0.23 1.16
N LYS A 89 -11.65 -0.72 2.02
CA LYS A 89 -11.58 -0.54 3.48
C LYS A 89 -10.15 -0.47 4.00
N VAL A 90 -9.23 -1.24 3.42
CA VAL A 90 -7.83 -1.34 3.88
C VAL A 90 -6.99 -0.15 3.41
N ILE A 91 -7.42 0.57 2.36
CA ILE A 91 -6.64 1.65 1.75
C ILE A 91 -7.30 3.01 1.90
N THR A 92 -6.57 3.97 2.46
CA THR A 92 -6.95 5.39 2.45
C THR A 92 -6.02 6.18 1.54
N ALA A 93 -6.59 6.81 0.51
CA ALA A 93 -5.91 7.80 -0.30
C ALA A 93 -5.76 9.11 0.48
N VAL A 94 -4.53 9.60 0.62
CA VAL A 94 -4.21 10.86 1.29
C VAL A 94 -3.64 11.82 0.25
N ASN A 95 -4.19 13.03 0.18
CA ASN A 95 -3.67 14.06 -0.72
C ASN A 95 -2.29 14.54 -0.24
N GLY A 96 -1.33 14.59 -1.15
CA GLY A 96 -0.07 15.26 -0.85
C GLY A 96 0.98 15.15 -1.96
N ASP A 97 2.01 15.96 -1.83
CA ASP A 97 3.15 16.02 -2.74
C ASP A 97 4.45 16.04 -1.95
N VAL A 98 5.33 15.07 -2.22
CA VAL A 98 6.64 14.93 -1.57
C VAL A 98 7.57 16.12 -1.85
N LEU A 99 7.26 16.95 -2.85
CA LEU A 99 8.02 18.16 -3.16
C LEU A 99 7.62 19.37 -2.30
N LEU A 100 6.49 19.29 -1.59
CA LEU A 100 5.99 20.40 -0.77
C LEU A 100 6.44 20.28 0.69
N PRO A 101 6.63 21.42 1.39
CA PRO A 101 6.82 21.40 2.84
C PRO A 101 5.70 20.62 3.53
N GLY A 102 6.06 19.79 4.51
CA GLY A 102 5.10 18.95 5.22
C GLY A 102 4.34 17.97 4.32
N LEU A 103 4.90 17.60 3.16
CA LEU A 103 4.29 16.73 2.13
C LEU A 103 3.00 17.31 1.52
N GLY A 104 2.71 18.60 1.72
CA GLY A 104 1.45 19.21 1.29
C GLY A 104 0.21 18.65 1.99
N LEU A 105 0.38 18.05 3.17
CA LEU A 105 -0.72 17.48 3.96
C LEU A 105 -1.57 18.58 4.60
N SER A 106 -2.88 18.33 4.72
CA SER A 106 -3.73 19.10 5.62
C SER A 106 -3.32 18.84 7.08
N PRO A 107 -3.64 19.76 8.02
CA PRO A 107 -3.43 19.50 9.44
C PRO A 107 -4.13 18.22 9.92
N GLU A 108 -5.32 17.93 9.40
CA GLU A 108 -6.12 16.76 9.74
C GLU A 108 -5.46 15.47 9.25
N ASP A 109 -5.05 15.42 7.98
CA ASP A 109 -4.37 14.25 7.41
C ASP A 109 -3.03 14.02 8.11
N ARG A 110 -2.28 15.09 8.40
CA ARG A 110 -1.02 15.01 9.13
C ARG A 110 -1.22 14.42 10.52
N LYS A 111 -2.25 14.87 11.25
CA LYS A 111 -2.57 14.33 12.58
C LYS A 111 -2.96 12.85 12.48
N MET A 112 -3.85 12.49 11.56
CA MET A 112 -4.26 11.11 11.32
C MET A 112 -3.05 10.20 11.06
N LEU A 113 -2.13 10.62 10.18
CA LEU A 113 -0.95 9.84 9.85
C LEU A 113 -0.01 9.68 11.06
N ILE A 114 0.22 10.73 11.84
CA ILE A 114 1.06 10.68 13.05
C ILE A 114 0.49 9.70 14.08
N GLU A 115 -0.83 9.67 14.25
CA GLU A 115 -1.48 8.83 15.26
C GLU A 115 -1.57 7.36 14.85
N ASN A 116 -1.53 7.06 13.55
CA ASN A 116 -1.85 5.73 13.04
C ASN A 116 -0.70 5.01 12.37
N VAL A 117 0.25 5.71 11.74
CA VAL A 117 1.29 5.07 10.93
C VAL A 117 2.44 4.59 11.81
N ASN A 118 2.88 3.35 11.58
CA ASN A 118 4.05 2.78 12.26
C ASN A 118 5.15 2.29 11.30
N ILE A 119 4.86 2.16 10.00
CA ILE A 119 5.84 1.86 8.95
C ILE A 119 5.69 2.86 7.81
N MET A 120 6.80 3.46 7.37
CA MET A 120 6.83 4.32 6.19
C MET A 120 7.64 3.67 5.06
N ILE A 121 7.01 3.55 3.89
CA ILE A 121 7.66 3.10 2.66
C ILE A 121 7.70 4.28 1.68
N HIS A 122 8.91 4.72 1.34
CA HIS A 122 9.11 5.82 0.40
C HIS A 122 9.53 5.30 -0.98
N ALA A 123 8.60 5.31 -1.95
CA ALA A 123 8.86 4.89 -3.32
C ALA A 123 8.48 5.97 -4.36
N ALA A 124 8.19 7.20 -3.91
CA ALA A 124 7.93 8.31 -4.82
C ALA A 124 9.21 8.74 -5.52
N ALA A 125 9.20 8.73 -6.85
CA ALA A 125 10.30 9.20 -7.67
C ALA A 125 9.80 9.86 -8.95
N THR A 126 10.60 10.76 -9.52
CA THR A 126 10.43 11.21 -10.90
C THR A 126 11.31 10.35 -11.78
N VAL A 127 10.69 9.48 -12.59
CA VAL A 127 11.40 8.64 -13.56
C VAL A 127 11.25 9.28 -14.93
N ARG A 128 12.36 9.62 -15.57
CA ARG A 128 12.45 10.12 -16.95
C ARG A 128 13.33 9.15 -17.73
N TYR A 129 12.88 8.76 -18.90
CA TYR A 129 13.58 7.91 -19.86
C TYR A 129 13.43 8.52 -21.25
#